data_AF-P51746-F1
#
_entry.id   AF-P51746-F1
#
_cell.length_a   1.000
_cell.length_b   1.000
_cell.length_c   1.000
_cell.angle_alpha   90.00
_cell.angle_beta   90.00
_cell.angle_gamma   90.00
#
_symmetry.space_group_name_H-M   'P 1'
#
loop_
_entity.id
_entity.type
_entity.pdbx_description
1 polymer ?
#
loop_
_entity_poly.entity_id
_entity_poly.type
_entity_poly.pdbx_seq_one_letter_code
_entity_poly.pdbx_strand_id
1 'polypeptide(L)'
;MPSSSALLCCLVFLAGVAASRDASAPSDSSCTHFSNSLPLMLRELRTAFSRVKNFFQMKDQLDSMLLTQSLLDDFKGYLGCQALSEMIQFYLEEVMPQAENHGPEIKEHVNSLGEKLKTLRLRLRRCHRFLPCENKSKAVEQVKSVFSKLQERGVYKAMSEFDIFINYIETYTTMKMKN
;
A
#
# COMPACT_ATOMS: atom_id res chain seq x y z
N MET A 1 -27.33 -29.43 58.46
CA MET A 1 -27.43 -28.14 59.17
C MET A 1 -26.04 -27.81 59.73
N PRO A 2 -25.46 -26.63 59.47
CA PRO A 2 -25.46 -25.80 58.24
C PRO A 2 -24.15 -26.08 57.42
N SER A 3 -24.08 -26.25 56.10
CA SER A 3 -24.38 -25.38 54.94
C SER A 3 -23.81 -23.95 54.98
N SER A 4 -22.67 -23.73 54.30
CA SER A 4 -22.29 -22.52 53.52
C SER A 4 -20.86 -22.72 52.98
N SER A 5 -20.64 -23.16 51.74
CA SER A 5 -20.75 -22.46 50.44
C SER A 5 -19.77 -21.30 50.23
N ALA A 6 -18.99 -21.47 49.16
CA ALA A 6 -18.38 -20.45 48.30
C ALA A 6 -17.12 -19.76 48.81
N LEU A 7 -15.95 -20.37 48.58
CA LEU A 7 -14.67 -19.70 48.33
C LEU A 7 -13.72 -20.66 47.59
N LEU A 8 -14.15 -21.14 46.42
CA LEU A 8 -13.34 -22.02 45.56
C LEU A 8 -13.74 -21.84 44.11
N CYS A 9 -13.22 -20.80 43.46
CA CYS A 9 -13.11 -20.69 41.99
C CYS A 9 -12.44 -19.37 41.62
N CYS A 10 -11.10 -19.34 41.52
CA CYS A 10 -10.35 -18.32 40.75
C CYS A 10 -8.86 -18.70 40.60
N LEU A 11 -8.55 -19.96 40.26
CA LEU A 11 -7.20 -20.35 39.85
C LEU A 11 -7.28 -21.09 38.53
N VAL A 12 -7.40 -20.33 37.43
CA VAL A 12 -7.28 -20.90 36.09
C VAL A 12 -6.43 -20.00 35.20
N PHE A 13 -5.37 -20.63 34.66
CA PHE A 13 -4.54 -20.26 33.51
C PHE A 13 -3.37 -19.26 33.69
N LEU A 14 -2.30 -19.75 34.34
CA LEU A 14 -0.93 -19.37 33.99
C LEU A 14 -0.33 -20.48 33.09
N ALA A 15 -0.68 -20.45 31.80
CA ALA A 15 0.00 -21.26 30.79
C ALA A 15 -0.01 -20.52 29.45
N GLY A 16 1.18 -20.16 28.96
CA GLY A 16 1.37 -19.77 27.56
C GLY A 16 1.95 -18.37 27.31
N VAL A 17 3.16 -18.09 27.81
CA VAL A 17 4.04 -17.12 27.13
C VAL A 17 5.00 -17.93 26.25
N ALA A 18 4.47 -18.44 25.13
CA ALA A 18 5.31 -18.86 24.03
C ALA A 18 5.83 -17.58 23.36
N ALA A 19 7.09 -17.25 23.63
CA ALA A 19 7.80 -16.22 22.90
C ALA A 19 7.95 -16.66 21.45
N SER A 20 7.03 -16.23 20.58
CA SER A 20 7.15 -16.30 19.14
C SER A 20 8.35 -15.43 18.73
N ARG A 21 9.51 -16.08 18.59
CA ARG A 21 10.70 -15.49 17.98
C ARG A 21 10.42 -15.22 16.51
N ASP A 22 10.53 -13.95 16.15
CA ASP A 22 10.85 -13.40 14.84
C ASP A 22 9.93 -13.75 13.66
N ALA A 23 8.82 -13.00 13.59
CA ALA A 23 8.19 -12.65 12.33
C ALA A 23 9.14 -11.74 11.51
N SER A 24 9.97 -12.38 10.68
CA SER A 24 10.37 -11.94 9.34
C SER A 24 10.62 -10.44 9.12
N ALA A 25 11.89 -10.05 9.04
CA ALA A 25 12.26 -9.10 8.00
C ALA A 25 12.00 -9.82 6.66
N PRO A 26 11.15 -9.31 5.75
CA PRO A 26 11.02 -9.91 4.43
C PRO A 26 12.37 -9.77 3.75
N SER A 27 13.13 -10.87 3.72
CA SER A 27 14.47 -10.90 3.19
C SER A 27 14.47 -10.43 1.74
N ASP A 28 15.49 -9.64 1.38
CA ASP A 28 15.81 -9.16 0.04
C ASP A 28 15.86 -10.27 -1.03
N SER A 29 15.85 -11.55 -0.64
CA SER A 29 15.75 -12.71 -1.53
C SER A 29 14.58 -12.62 -2.49
N SER A 30 13.49 -11.95 -2.12
CA SER A 30 12.39 -11.78 -3.05
C SER A 30 12.84 -10.96 -4.26
N CYS A 31 13.64 -9.90 -4.11
CA CYS A 31 13.91 -8.93 -5.19
C CYS A 31 15.08 -9.28 -6.11
N THR A 32 15.84 -10.34 -5.81
CA THR A 32 17.06 -10.74 -6.56
C THR A 32 16.83 -10.96 -8.06
N HIS A 33 15.63 -11.38 -8.46
CA HIS A 33 15.24 -11.59 -9.86
C HIS A 33 14.23 -10.56 -10.38
N PHE A 34 14.10 -9.40 -9.74
CA PHE A 34 13.07 -8.43 -10.10
C PHE A 34 13.15 -8.02 -11.58
N SER A 35 14.33 -7.61 -12.05
CA SER A 35 14.54 -7.17 -13.45
C SER A 35 14.13 -8.22 -14.48
N ASN A 36 14.35 -9.50 -14.19
CA ASN A 36 13.94 -10.61 -15.06
C ASN A 36 12.44 -10.93 -14.93
N SER A 37 11.86 -10.73 -13.73
CA SER A 37 10.44 -11.01 -13.47
C SER A 37 9.51 -9.90 -13.96
N LEU A 38 9.96 -8.65 -14.08
CA LEU A 38 9.09 -7.53 -14.46
C LEU A 38 8.47 -7.71 -15.85
N PRO A 39 9.23 -8.05 -16.91
CA PRO A 39 8.65 -8.36 -18.22
C PRO A 39 7.63 -9.51 -18.17
N LEU A 40 7.89 -10.53 -17.33
CA LEU A 40 6.98 -11.67 -17.16
C LEU A 40 5.67 -11.25 -16.48
N MET A 41 5.72 -10.49 -15.39
CA MET A 41 4.53 -9.98 -14.72
C MET A 41 3.69 -9.09 -15.65
N LEU A 42 4.34 -8.23 -16.45
CA LEU A 42 3.64 -7.40 -17.44
C LEU A 42 3.02 -8.26 -18.56
N ARG A 43 3.67 -9.35 -18.98
CA ARG A 43 3.09 -10.30 -19.93
C ARG A 43 1.85 -10.99 -19.35
N GLU A 44 1.93 -11.47 -18.11
CA GLU A 44 0.79 -12.09 -17.43
C GLU A 44 -0.38 -11.13 -17.26
N LEU A 45 -0.09 -9.86 -16.93
CA LEU A 45 -1.12 -8.82 -16.82
C LEU A 45 -1.82 -8.59 -18.17
N ARG A 46 -1.07 -8.52 -19.27
CA ARG A 46 -1.62 -8.44 -20.63
C ARG A 46 -2.46 -9.67 -20.98
N THR A 47 -2.00 -10.87 -20.60
CA THR A 47 -2.75 -12.11 -20.82
C THR A 47 -4.06 -12.12 -20.04
N ALA A 48 -4.07 -11.67 -18.78
CA ALA A 48 -5.32 -11.55 -18.02
C ALA A 48 -6.26 -10.51 -18.65
N PHE A 49 -5.76 -9.35 -19.06
CA PHE A 49 -6.56 -8.33 -19.75
C PHE A 49 -7.16 -8.85 -21.06
N SER A 50 -6.43 -9.67 -21.82
CA SER A 50 -6.92 -10.22 -23.09
C SER A 50 -8.22 -11.03 -22.96
N ARG A 51 -8.49 -11.61 -21.77
CA ARG A 51 -9.72 -12.37 -21.49
C ARG A 51 -10.97 -11.50 -21.35
N VAL A 52 -10.80 -10.23 -20.99
CA VAL A 52 -11.90 -9.27 -20.81
C VAL A 52 -11.96 -8.19 -21.88
N LYS A 53 -10.88 -8.04 -22.67
CA LYS A 53 -10.74 -6.98 -23.67
C LYS A 53 -11.92 -6.89 -24.62
N ASN A 54 -12.29 -8.01 -25.27
CA ASN A 54 -13.36 -8.00 -26.28
C ASN A 54 -14.71 -7.61 -25.68
N PHE A 55 -15.00 -8.06 -24.46
CA PHE A 55 -16.25 -7.73 -23.76
C PHE A 55 -16.37 -6.22 -23.54
N PHE A 56 -15.34 -5.59 -22.96
CA PHE A 56 -15.39 -4.16 -22.67
C PHE A 56 -15.30 -3.30 -23.95
N GLN A 57 -14.51 -3.70 -24.95
CA GLN A 57 -14.43 -2.98 -26.22
C GLN A 57 -15.74 -3.00 -27.01
N MET A 58 -16.51 -4.10 -26.94
CA MET A 58 -17.83 -4.17 -27.59
C MET A 58 -18.88 -3.31 -26.87
N LYS A 59 -18.68 -3.02 -25.58
CA LYS A 59 -19.56 -2.17 -24.76
C LYS A 59 -19.20 -0.70 -24.85
N ASP A 60 -17.95 -0.38 -25.19
CA ASP A 60 -17.49 0.99 -25.38
C ASP A 60 -18.07 1.55 -26.69
N GLN A 61 -18.72 2.71 -26.58
CA GLN A 61 -19.38 3.41 -27.69
C GLN A 61 -18.72 4.77 -27.96
N LEU A 62 -17.60 5.05 -27.30
CA LEU A 62 -16.89 6.33 -27.40
C LEU A 62 -15.64 6.15 -28.26
N ASP A 63 -15.43 7.08 -29.19
CA ASP A 63 -14.18 7.15 -29.97
C ASP A 63 -13.11 8.02 -29.27
N SER A 64 -13.44 8.65 -28.14
CA SER A 64 -12.53 9.51 -27.40
C SER A 64 -11.58 8.71 -26.49
N MET A 65 -10.36 9.21 -26.34
CA MET A 65 -9.36 8.57 -25.49
C MET A 65 -9.45 9.08 -24.05
N LEU A 66 -9.74 8.17 -23.11
CA LEU A 66 -9.73 8.49 -21.67
C LEU A 66 -8.32 8.68 -21.12
N LEU A 67 -7.38 7.78 -21.47
CA LEU A 67 -5.99 7.83 -21.01
C LEU A 67 -5.14 8.64 -22.00
N THR A 68 -5.08 9.95 -21.79
CA THR A 68 -4.42 10.91 -22.70
C THR A 68 -2.88 10.88 -22.61
N GLN A 69 -2.21 11.49 -23.60
CA GLN A 69 -0.74 11.64 -23.59
C GLN A 69 -0.22 12.40 -22.36
N SER A 70 -0.99 13.35 -21.84
CA SER A 70 -0.63 14.10 -20.62
C SER A 70 -0.38 13.19 -19.42
N LEU A 71 -1.15 12.10 -19.28
CA LEU A 71 -0.93 11.13 -18.20
C LEU A 71 0.43 10.44 -18.33
N LEU A 72 0.83 10.11 -19.57
CA LEU A 72 2.14 9.50 -19.82
C LEU A 72 3.27 10.51 -19.58
N ASP A 73 3.03 11.79 -19.84
CA ASP A 73 4.01 12.85 -19.56
C ASP A 73 4.17 13.04 -18.04
N ASP A 74 3.08 12.99 -17.28
CA ASP A 74 3.13 13.00 -15.81
C ASP A 74 3.89 11.79 -15.26
N PHE A 75 3.70 10.59 -15.81
CA PHE A 75 4.44 9.39 -15.44
C PHE A 75 5.96 9.53 -15.63
N LYS A 76 6.39 10.37 -16.59
CA LYS A 76 7.81 10.66 -16.85
C LYS A 76 8.32 11.86 -16.05
N GLY A 77 7.42 12.67 -15.50
CA GLY A 77 7.73 13.88 -14.76
C GLY A 77 8.14 13.62 -13.31
N TYR A 78 8.32 14.71 -12.56
CA TYR A 78 8.69 14.67 -11.14
C TYR A 78 7.59 14.07 -10.24
N LEU A 79 6.34 14.00 -10.73
CA LEU A 79 5.20 13.35 -10.08
C LEU A 79 4.98 11.91 -10.55
N GLY A 80 5.88 11.33 -11.33
CA GLY A 80 5.63 10.06 -12.00
C GLY A 80 5.30 8.91 -11.05
N CYS A 81 5.91 8.89 -9.86
CA CYS A 81 5.54 7.90 -8.83
C CYS A 81 4.10 8.08 -8.35
N GLN A 82 3.71 9.31 -8.01
CA GLN A 82 2.40 9.65 -7.48
C GLN A 82 1.33 9.33 -8.52
N ALA A 83 1.52 9.81 -9.76
CA ALA A 83 0.59 9.56 -10.85
C ALA A 83 0.41 8.06 -11.11
N LEU A 84 1.51 7.27 -11.14
CA LEU A 84 1.40 5.81 -11.31
C LEU A 84 0.69 5.15 -10.12
N SER A 85 1.04 5.53 -8.89
CA SER A 85 0.42 5.02 -7.67
C SER A 85 -1.09 5.29 -7.64
N GLU A 86 -1.49 6.52 -7.93
CA GLU A 86 -2.88 6.96 -7.97
C GLU A 86 -3.66 6.24 -9.07
N MET A 87 -3.10 6.09 -10.28
CA MET A 87 -3.76 5.35 -11.35
C MET A 87 -3.95 3.87 -11.01
N ILE A 88 -2.95 3.20 -10.42
CA ILE A 88 -3.10 1.82 -9.96
C ILE A 88 -4.21 1.73 -8.92
N GLN A 89 -4.28 2.68 -7.98
CA GLN A 89 -5.31 2.73 -6.96
C GLN A 89 -6.70 2.95 -7.56
N PHE A 90 -6.86 3.93 -8.44
CA PHE A 90 -8.09 4.21 -9.18
C PHE A 90 -8.64 2.95 -9.87
N TYR A 91 -7.80 2.22 -10.61
CA TYR A 91 -8.24 1.00 -11.26
C TYR A 91 -8.69 -0.08 -10.27
N LEU A 92 -7.96 -0.26 -9.17
CA LEU A 92 -8.25 -1.32 -8.19
C LEU A 92 -9.44 -1.00 -7.29
N GLU A 93 -9.68 0.27 -6.97
CA GLU A 93 -10.68 0.69 -5.98
C GLU A 93 -11.95 1.26 -6.62
N GLU A 94 -11.88 1.83 -7.82
CA GLU A 94 -13.03 2.46 -8.46
C GLU A 94 -13.47 1.74 -9.74
N VAL A 95 -12.53 1.39 -10.64
CA VAL A 95 -12.89 0.82 -11.95
C VAL A 95 -13.24 -0.67 -11.86
N MET A 96 -12.32 -1.50 -11.33
CA MET A 96 -12.50 -2.96 -11.32
C MET A 96 -13.72 -3.41 -10.50
N PRO A 97 -14.00 -2.87 -9.29
CA PRO A 97 -15.18 -3.27 -8.54
C PRO A 97 -16.50 -3.02 -9.27
N GLN A 98 -16.57 -1.97 -10.09
CA GLN A 98 -17.72 -1.71 -10.95
C GLN A 98 -17.74 -2.64 -12.16
N ALA A 99 -16.58 -2.86 -12.78
CA ALA A 99 -16.41 -3.77 -13.92
C ALA A 99 -16.82 -5.23 -13.60
N GLU A 100 -16.64 -5.66 -12.36
CA GLU A 100 -17.08 -6.98 -11.88
C GLU A 100 -18.60 -7.18 -11.88
N ASN A 101 -19.39 -6.10 -11.91
CA ASN A 101 -20.85 -6.21 -11.87
C ASN A 101 -21.47 -6.57 -13.24
N HIS A 102 -20.67 -6.71 -14.28
CA HIS A 102 -21.14 -6.98 -15.65
C HIS A 102 -21.42 -8.47 -15.96
N GLY A 103 -21.28 -9.37 -14.97
CA GLY A 103 -21.66 -10.77 -15.08
C GLY A 103 -20.65 -11.72 -14.41
N PRO A 104 -21.05 -12.95 -14.05
CA PRO A 104 -20.21 -13.87 -13.27
C PRO A 104 -18.91 -14.27 -13.98
N GLU A 105 -18.96 -14.53 -15.30
CA GLU A 105 -17.77 -14.88 -16.09
C GLU A 105 -16.77 -13.71 -16.17
N ILE A 106 -17.28 -12.50 -16.43
CA ILE A 106 -16.46 -11.28 -16.46
C ILE A 106 -15.86 -10.99 -15.08
N LYS A 107 -16.65 -11.17 -14.02
CA LYS A 107 -16.20 -10.98 -12.64
C LYS A 107 -14.98 -11.82 -12.32
N GLU A 108 -14.95 -13.09 -12.70
CA GLU A 108 -13.79 -13.97 -12.44
C GLU A 108 -12.53 -13.43 -13.12
N HIS A 109 -12.64 -13.05 -14.39
CA HIS A 109 -11.51 -12.55 -15.16
C HIS A 109 -11.02 -11.15 -14.72
N VAL A 110 -11.94 -10.25 -14.34
CA VAL A 110 -11.60 -8.95 -13.77
C VAL A 110 -10.91 -9.11 -12.42
N ASN A 111 -11.40 -10.00 -11.54
CA ASN A 111 -10.73 -10.31 -10.28
C ASN A 111 -9.31 -10.84 -10.52
N SER A 112 -9.13 -11.77 -11.47
CA SER A 112 -7.81 -12.29 -11.83
C SER A 112 -6.86 -11.19 -12.33
N LEU A 113 -7.36 -10.25 -13.14
CA LEU A 113 -6.61 -9.09 -13.60
C LEU A 113 -6.20 -8.18 -12.43
N GLY A 114 -7.12 -7.91 -11.51
CA GLY A 114 -6.89 -7.10 -10.32
C GLY A 114 -5.82 -7.70 -9.40
N GLU A 115 -5.85 -9.01 -9.16
CA GLU A 115 -4.83 -9.69 -8.34
C GLU A 115 -3.43 -9.63 -8.96
N LYS A 116 -3.33 -9.72 -10.29
CA LYS A 116 -2.05 -9.53 -11.00
C LYS A 116 -1.55 -8.09 -10.90
N LEU A 117 -2.44 -7.10 -10.99
CA LEU A 117 -2.08 -5.69 -10.82
C LEU A 117 -1.63 -5.38 -9.39
N LYS A 118 -2.34 -5.90 -8.36
CA LYS A 118 -1.93 -5.82 -6.96
C LYS A 118 -0.55 -6.43 -6.73
N THR A 119 -0.30 -7.60 -7.32
CA THR A 119 1.01 -8.28 -7.24
C THR A 119 2.12 -7.42 -7.84
N LEU A 120 1.89 -6.84 -9.02
CA LEU A 120 2.83 -5.93 -9.66
C LEU A 120 3.10 -4.68 -8.80
N ARG A 121 2.06 -4.03 -8.27
CA ARG A 121 2.16 -2.86 -7.37
C ARG A 121 3.01 -3.17 -6.14
N LEU A 122 2.72 -4.27 -5.45
CA LEU A 122 3.46 -4.71 -4.28
C LEU A 122 4.94 -4.93 -4.60
N ARG A 123 5.22 -5.49 -5.78
CA ARG A 123 6.57 -5.76 -6.23
C ARG A 123 7.34 -4.48 -6.54
N LEU A 124 6.73 -3.54 -7.26
CA LEU A 124 7.32 -2.23 -7.57
C LEU A 124 7.61 -1.41 -6.31
N ARG A 125 6.72 -1.49 -5.30
CA ARG A 125 6.92 -0.84 -4.01
C ARG A 125 8.10 -1.44 -3.24
N ARG A 126 8.21 -2.78 -3.20
CA ARG A 126 9.23 -3.49 -2.41
C ARG A 126 10.62 -3.49 -3.08
N CYS A 127 10.69 -3.73 -4.38
CA CYS A 127 11.95 -3.94 -5.09
C CYS A 127 12.44 -2.66 -5.76
N HIS A 128 13.72 -2.31 -5.54
CA HIS A 128 14.40 -1.12 -6.10
C HIS A 128 13.70 0.23 -5.86
N ARG A 129 12.68 0.29 -5.00
CA ARG A 129 11.90 1.49 -4.69
C ARG A 129 11.40 2.19 -5.96
N PHE A 130 10.79 1.45 -6.89
CA PHE A 130 10.16 2.05 -8.08
C PHE A 130 8.96 2.93 -7.73
N LEU A 131 8.30 2.63 -6.60
CA LEU A 131 7.25 3.48 -6.03
C LEU A 131 7.71 4.07 -4.68
N PRO A 132 8.69 4.99 -4.66
CA PRO A 132 9.20 5.53 -3.41
C PRO A 132 8.14 6.38 -2.68
N CYS A 133 7.22 6.99 -3.41
CA CYS A 133 6.10 7.77 -2.86
C CYS A 133 5.08 6.93 -2.06
N GLU A 134 4.97 5.63 -2.31
CA GLU A 134 4.13 4.74 -1.50
C GLU A 134 4.80 4.30 -0.19
N ASN A 135 6.11 4.55 -0.04
CA ASN A 135 6.83 4.17 1.16
C ASN A 135 6.61 5.18 2.29
N LYS A 136 6.44 4.67 3.50
CA LYS A 136 6.31 5.48 4.72
C LYS A 136 7.66 5.63 5.42
N SER A 137 7.90 6.80 5.99
CA SER A 137 9.10 7.05 6.80
C SER A 137 8.97 6.37 8.16
N LYS A 138 9.88 5.44 8.47
CA LYS A 138 9.95 4.78 9.78
C LYS A 138 10.13 5.78 10.92
N ALA A 139 10.90 6.86 10.70
CA ALA A 139 11.09 7.91 11.70
C ALA A 139 9.77 8.62 12.00
N VAL A 140 8.96 8.93 10.98
CA VAL A 140 7.63 9.54 11.16
C VAL A 140 6.68 8.58 11.86
N GLU A 141 6.71 7.28 11.52
CA GLU A 141 5.92 6.26 12.22
C GLU A 141 6.30 6.15 13.70
N GLN A 142 7.60 6.22 14.03
CA GLN A 142 8.08 6.23 15.41
C GLN A 142 7.63 7.48 16.17
N VAL A 143 7.74 8.68 15.56
CA VAL A 143 7.22 9.93 16.16
C VAL A 143 5.73 9.81 16.44
N LYS A 144 4.93 9.35 15.47
CA LYS A 144 3.48 9.12 15.67
C LYS A 144 3.21 8.10 16.77
N SER A 145 3.96 7.01 16.84
CA SER A 145 3.82 5.99 17.88
C SER A 145 4.10 6.56 19.28
N VAL A 146 5.19 7.32 19.44
CA VAL A 146 5.51 7.98 20.72
C VAL A 146 4.46 9.02 21.08
N PHE A 147 4.04 9.85 20.13
CA PHE A 147 2.98 10.83 20.33
C PHE A 147 1.68 10.17 20.83
N SER A 148 1.21 9.10 20.17
CA SER A 148 0.01 8.37 20.60
C SER A 148 0.14 7.77 22.00
N LYS A 149 1.33 7.32 22.42
CA LYS A 149 1.58 6.81 23.77
C LYS A 149 1.54 7.90 24.84
N LEU A 150 1.84 9.15 24.49
CA LEU A 150 1.83 10.28 25.43
C LEU A 150 0.44 10.87 25.69
N GLN A 151 -0.58 10.48 24.91
CA GLN A 151 -1.96 11.01 25.02
C GLN A 151 -1.97 12.55 24.99
N GLU A 152 -2.71 13.21 25.89
CA GLU A 152 -2.80 14.67 25.97
C GLU A 152 -1.42 15.33 26.14
N ARG A 153 -0.51 14.72 26.93
CA ARG A 153 0.87 15.24 27.09
C ARG A 153 1.64 15.28 25.78
N GLY A 154 1.29 14.42 24.83
CA GLY A 154 1.88 14.40 23.50
C GLY A 154 1.61 15.71 22.73
N VAL A 155 0.44 16.32 22.93
CA VAL A 155 0.08 17.60 22.30
C VAL A 155 0.99 18.70 22.81
N TYR A 156 1.13 18.84 24.13
CA TYR A 156 2.02 19.86 24.72
C TYR A 156 3.46 19.67 24.29
N LYS A 157 3.96 18.42 24.28
CA LYS A 157 5.32 18.11 23.84
C LYS A 157 5.54 18.49 22.36
N ALA A 158 4.64 18.06 21.47
CA ALA A 158 4.74 18.36 20.04
C ALA A 158 4.69 19.87 19.76
N MET A 159 3.81 20.61 20.46
CA MET A 159 3.72 22.06 20.31
C MET A 159 4.93 22.78 20.90
N SER A 160 5.49 22.29 22.02
CA SER A 160 6.69 22.86 22.62
C SER A 160 7.97 22.67 21.79
N GLU A 161 7.99 21.67 20.91
CA GLU A 161 9.13 21.35 20.01
C GLU A 161 8.89 21.82 18.57
N PHE A 162 7.92 22.70 18.35
CA PHE A 162 7.57 23.15 17.00
C PHE A 162 8.70 23.94 16.33
N ASP A 163 9.54 24.62 17.12
CA ASP A 163 10.77 25.29 16.66
C ASP A 163 11.79 24.29 16.09
N ILE A 164 11.95 23.12 16.71
CA ILE A 164 12.78 22.03 16.18
C ILE A 164 12.24 21.56 14.82
N PHE A 165 10.91 21.44 14.69
CA PHE A 165 10.31 21.05 13.42
C PHE A 165 10.53 22.10 12.32
N ILE A 166 10.45 23.40 12.65
CA ILE A 166 10.79 24.49 11.73
C ILE A 166 12.25 24.35 11.24
N ASN A 167 13.21 24.09 12.14
CA ASN A 167 14.61 23.89 11.76
C ASN A 167 14.80 22.71 10.79
N TYR A 168 14.00 21.65 10.94
CA TYR A 168 14.02 20.52 10.01
C TYR A 168 13.45 20.89 8.64
N ILE A 169 12.39 21.69 8.59
CA ILE A 169 11.85 22.22 7.32
C ILE A 169 12.91 23.08 6.63
N GLU A 170 13.50 24.03 7.35
CA GLU A 170 14.53 24.93 6.83
C GLU A 170 15.74 24.15 6.27
N THR A 171 16.19 23.13 6.99
CA THR A 171 17.28 22.26 6.55
C THR A 171 16.93 21.58 5.22
N TYR A 172 15.73 21.01 5.11
CA TYR A 172 15.30 20.31 3.89
C TYR A 172 15.13 21.25 2.69
N THR A 173 14.46 22.40 2.88
CA THR A 173 14.22 23.36 1.79
C THR A 173 15.52 23.99 1.31
N THR A 174 16.41 24.35 2.23
CA THR A 174 17.74 24.90 1.90
C THR A 174 18.59 23.89 1.14
N MET A 175 18.55 22.61 1.53
CA MET A 175 19.24 21.53 0.80
C MET A 175 18.72 21.40 -0.64
N LYS A 176 17.40 21.53 -0.86
CA LYS A 176 16.80 21.44 -2.20
C LYS A 176 17.02 22.67 -3.06
N MET A 177 17.23 23.85 -2.47
CA MET A 177 17.53 25.07 -3.23
C MET A 177 18.98 25.19 -3.68
N LYS A 178 19.91 24.49 -3.02
CA LYS A 178 21.35 24.51 -3.32
C LYS A 178 21.78 23.48 -4.38
N ASN A 179 20.92 22.50 -4.66
CA ASN A 179 21.15 21.43 -5.64
C ASN A 179 20.32 21.67 -6.89
#